data_AF-A0A226DYC5-F1
#
_entry.id   AF-A0A226DYC5-F1
#
_cell.length_a   1.000
_cell.length_b   1.000
_cell.length_c   1.000
_cell.angle_alpha   90.00
_cell.angle_beta   90.00
_cell.angle_gamma   90.00
#
_symmetry.space_group_name_H-M   'P 1'
#
loop_
_entity.id
_entity.type
_entity.pdbx_description
1 polymer ?
#
loop_
_entity_poly.entity_id
_entity_poly.type
_entity_poly.pdbx_seq_one_letter_code
_entity_poly.pdbx_strand_id
1 'polypeptide(L)'
;MAHNSPFTKDQVAEAFKKMPTFSDDAIDVADMEPFLKALGFDCNKEQRDAYVTFFREVYNGKLPLEVCTTSLAAVNDTIEILKVFVKAMDKDKDGFIDESEFKAIFPFLLTHDPSFPRVEFANFVTEADTNKDGKVSIDEAVEWFCKNAKN
;
A
#
# COMPACT_ATOMS: atom_id res chain seq x y z
N MET A 1 7.86 -14.03 16.11
CA MET A 1 7.28 -14.82 15.01
C MET A 1 8.20 -14.62 13.82
N ALA A 2 8.63 -15.69 13.15
CA ALA A 2 9.53 -15.55 12.01
C ALA A 2 8.78 -14.75 10.93
N HIS A 3 9.15 -13.49 10.71
CA HIS A 3 8.73 -12.73 9.54
C HIS A 3 9.30 -13.47 8.34
N ASN A 4 8.51 -14.39 7.78
CA ASN A 4 8.85 -15.11 6.56
C ASN A 4 8.59 -14.14 5.39
N SER A 5 9.39 -13.08 5.39
CA SER A 5 9.39 -12.03 4.40
C SER A 5 9.88 -12.65 3.09
N PRO A 6 9.02 -12.74 2.05
CA PRO A 6 9.35 -13.50 0.85
C PRO A 6 10.39 -12.78 -0.02
N PHE A 7 10.57 -11.46 0.17
CA PHE A 7 11.51 -10.65 -0.58
C PHE A 7 12.34 -9.76 0.34
N THR A 8 13.66 -9.85 0.18
CA THR A 8 14.61 -8.97 0.86
C THR A 8 14.75 -7.64 0.12
N LYS A 9 15.18 -6.60 0.83
CA LYS A 9 15.47 -5.28 0.23
C LYS A 9 16.44 -5.39 -0.95
N ASP A 10 17.45 -6.26 -0.82
CA ASP A 10 18.45 -6.48 -1.86
C ASP A 10 17.84 -7.11 -3.13
N GLN A 11 16.98 -8.13 -2.98
CA GLN A 11 16.30 -8.74 -4.13
C GLN A 11 15.43 -7.74 -4.89
N VAL A 12 14.71 -6.89 -4.16
CA VAL A 12 13.87 -5.83 -4.75
C VAL A 12 14.74 -4.79 -5.45
N ALA A 13 15.83 -4.33 -4.82
CA ALA A 13 16.76 -3.39 -5.42
C ALA A 13 17.45 -3.94 -6.67
N GLU A 14 17.83 -5.22 -6.67
CA GLU A 14 18.38 -5.88 -7.85
C GLU A 14 17.37 -5.99 -8.99
N ALA A 15 16.10 -6.27 -8.68
CA ALA A 15 15.04 -6.28 -9.69
C ALA A 15 14.81 -4.88 -10.28
N PHE A 16 14.79 -3.84 -9.45
CA PHE A 16 14.70 -2.44 -9.88
C PHE A 16 15.84 -2.06 -10.84
N LYS A 17 17.09 -2.39 -10.50
CA LYS A 17 18.26 -2.09 -11.34
C LYS A 17 18.22 -2.76 -12.72
N LYS A 18 17.41 -3.81 -12.90
CA LYS A 18 17.21 -4.49 -14.19
C LYS A 18 16.15 -3.80 -15.05
N MET A 19 15.37 -2.88 -14.49
CA MET A 19 14.28 -2.20 -15.19
C MET A 19 14.81 -1.04 -16.05
N PRO A 20 14.31 -0.87 -17.29
CA PRO A 20 14.80 0.15 -18.20
C PRO A 20 14.51 1.60 -17.76
N THR A 21 13.45 1.83 -16.98
CA THR A 21 13.06 3.15 -16.44
C THR A 21 13.63 3.44 -15.06
N PHE A 22 14.51 2.57 -14.53
CA PHE A 22 15.12 2.78 -13.23
C PHE A 22 15.96 4.06 -13.19
N SER A 23 15.52 5.02 -12.38
CA SER A 23 16.18 6.31 -12.16
C SER A 23 15.85 6.82 -10.76
N ASP A 24 16.83 7.42 -10.08
CA ASP A 24 16.65 8.05 -8.76
C ASP A 24 15.95 7.15 -7.72
N ASP A 25 16.39 5.88 -7.64
CA ASP A 25 15.79 4.87 -6.76
C ASP A 25 14.27 4.70 -6.98
N ALA A 26 13.80 4.87 -8.22
CA ALA A 26 12.42 4.63 -8.62
C ALA A 26 12.35 4.01 -10.03
N ILE A 27 11.24 3.34 -10.34
CA ILE A 27 10.90 2.88 -11.71
C ILE A 27 9.54 3.48 -12.11
N ASP A 28 9.24 3.55 -13.39
CA ASP A 28 7.91 3.92 -13.88
C ASP A 28 6.93 2.75 -13.74
N VAL A 29 5.63 3.02 -13.58
CA VAL A 29 4.56 2.00 -13.63
C VAL A 29 4.59 1.15 -14.91
N ALA A 30 5.17 1.67 -16.01
CA ALA A 30 5.41 0.90 -17.22
C ALA A 30 6.29 -0.35 -16.98
N ASP A 31 7.21 -0.28 -16.03
CA ASP A 31 8.12 -1.39 -15.68
C ASP A 31 7.59 -2.26 -14.54
N MET A 32 6.37 -2.02 -14.05
CA MET A 32 5.80 -2.81 -12.97
C MET A 32 5.66 -4.30 -13.35
N GLU A 33 5.18 -4.60 -14.56
CA GLU A 33 5.03 -5.99 -15.02
C GLU A 33 6.37 -6.75 -15.14
N PRO A 34 7.40 -6.23 -15.85
CA PRO A 34 8.70 -6.88 -15.88
C PRO A 34 9.37 -6.93 -14.49
N PHE A 35 9.13 -5.94 -13.63
CA PHE A 35 9.62 -5.91 -12.25
C PHE A 35 9.03 -7.05 -11.41
N LEU A 36 7.72 -7.20 -11.37
CA LEU A 36 7.05 -8.27 -10.63
C LEU A 36 7.45 -9.66 -11.15
N LYS A 37 7.59 -9.79 -12.47
CA LYS A 37 8.08 -11.01 -13.11
C LYS A 37 9.52 -11.32 -12.74
N ALA A 38 10.39 -10.32 -12.61
CA ALA A 38 11.77 -10.49 -12.18
C ALA A 38 11.88 -10.99 -10.73
N LEU A 39 10.91 -10.63 -9.88
CA LEU A 39 10.79 -11.13 -8.51
C LEU A 39 10.07 -12.49 -8.43
N GLY A 40 9.43 -12.95 -9.51
CA GLY A 40 8.57 -14.14 -9.47
C GLY A 40 7.31 -13.93 -8.62
N PHE A 41 6.87 -12.68 -8.44
CA PHE A 41 5.64 -12.35 -7.74
C PHE A 41 4.46 -12.48 -8.71
N ASP A 42 3.55 -13.42 -8.42
CA ASP A 42 2.37 -13.65 -9.25
C ASP A 42 1.18 -12.91 -8.65
N CYS A 43 0.58 -12.02 -9.44
CA CYS A 43 -0.60 -11.25 -9.05
C CYS A 43 -1.58 -11.20 -10.21
N ASN A 44 -2.86 -11.25 -9.86
CA ASN A 44 -3.91 -11.25 -10.87
C ASN A 44 -4.02 -9.88 -11.55
N LYS A 45 -4.79 -9.82 -12.65
CA LYS A 45 -4.94 -8.58 -13.42
C LYS A 45 -5.55 -7.45 -12.57
N GLU A 46 -6.56 -7.74 -11.75
CA GLU A 46 -7.23 -6.75 -10.92
C GLU A 46 -6.28 -6.14 -9.87
N GLN A 47 -5.49 -6.98 -9.20
CA GLN A 47 -4.45 -6.54 -8.26
C GLN A 47 -3.41 -5.67 -8.96
N ARG A 48 -2.94 -6.07 -10.15
CA ARG A 48 -1.99 -5.26 -10.94
C ARG A 48 -2.57 -3.91 -11.31
N ASP A 49 -3.78 -3.88 -11.84
CA ASP A 49 -4.45 -2.65 -12.22
C ASP A 49 -4.66 -1.73 -11.01
N ALA A 50 -4.98 -2.30 -9.84
CA ALA A 50 -5.09 -1.59 -8.58
C ALA A 50 -3.75 -0.98 -8.14
N TYR A 51 -2.65 -1.74 -8.18
CA TYR A 51 -1.31 -1.20 -7.88
C TYR A 51 -0.87 -0.12 -8.86
N VAL A 52 -1.07 -0.31 -10.17
CA VAL A 52 -0.73 0.70 -11.18
C VAL A 52 -1.52 1.98 -10.92
N THR A 53 -2.81 1.86 -10.60
CA THR A 53 -3.66 3.00 -10.25
C THR A 53 -3.15 3.69 -8.98
N PHE A 54 -2.84 2.92 -7.94
CA PHE A 54 -2.27 3.43 -6.70
C PHE A 54 -0.99 4.25 -6.95
N PHE A 55 0.00 3.69 -7.65
CA PHE A 55 1.24 4.43 -7.93
C PHE A 55 1.02 5.64 -8.86
N ARG A 56 0.04 5.57 -9.77
CA ARG A 56 -0.34 6.73 -10.61
C ARG A 56 -0.94 7.86 -9.80
N GLU A 57 -1.87 7.57 -8.90
CA GLU A 57 -2.58 8.57 -8.12
C GLU A 57 -1.74 9.08 -6.94
N VAL A 58 -0.90 8.23 -6.35
CA VAL A 58 -0.13 8.55 -5.14
C VAL A 58 1.27 9.04 -5.46
N TYR A 59 1.96 8.42 -6.41
CA TYR A 59 3.36 8.68 -6.74
C TYR A 59 3.57 9.19 -8.17
N ASN A 60 2.53 9.75 -8.81
CA ASN A 60 2.57 10.26 -10.18
C ASN A 60 3.10 9.24 -11.20
N GLY A 61 2.82 7.95 -10.99
CA GLY A 61 3.22 6.87 -11.87
C GLY A 61 4.65 6.38 -11.64
N LYS A 62 5.31 6.84 -10.57
CA LYS A 62 6.61 6.32 -10.14
C LYS A 62 6.42 5.31 -9.02
N LEU A 63 7.26 4.28 -9.00
CA LEU A 63 7.35 3.31 -7.93
C LEU A 63 8.68 3.58 -7.22
N PRO A 64 8.66 4.23 -6.03
CA PRO A 64 9.88 4.41 -5.25
C PRO A 64 10.37 3.07 -4.70
N LEU A 65 11.68 2.85 -4.74
CA LEU A 65 12.35 1.65 -4.23
C LEU A 65 12.04 1.43 -2.75
N GLU A 66 12.03 2.49 -1.93
CA GLU A 66 11.69 2.40 -0.51
C GLU A 66 10.28 1.85 -0.28
N VAL A 67 9.30 2.31 -1.06
CA VAL A 67 7.91 1.86 -0.95
C VAL A 67 7.81 0.41 -1.37
N CYS A 68 8.33 0.05 -2.54
CA CYS A 68 8.29 -1.34 -3.02
C CYS A 68 9.05 -2.31 -2.12
N THR A 69 10.21 -1.92 -1.60
CA THR A 69 10.98 -2.76 -0.67
C THR A 69 10.23 -3.00 0.63
N THR A 70 9.60 -1.96 1.20
CA THR A 70 8.84 -2.10 2.44
C THR A 70 7.54 -2.87 2.22
N SER A 71 6.84 -2.63 1.10
CA SER A 71 5.62 -3.37 0.75
C SER A 71 5.93 -4.84 0.52
N LEU A 72 6.90 -5.18 -0.32
CA LEU A 72 7.23 -6.58 -0.62
C LEU A 72 7.83 -7.32 0.59
N ALA A 73 8.50 -6.60 1.49
CA ALA A 73 8.94 -7.19 2.75
C ALA A 73 7.76 -7.57 3.66
N ALA A 74 6.67 -6.81 3.60
CA ALA A 74 5.48 -7.01 4.41
C ALA A 74 4.35 -7.79 3.70
N VAL A 75 4.53 -8.22 2.43
CA VAL A 75 3.43 -8.76 1.60
C VAL A 75 2.73 -10.01 2.16
N ASN A 76 3.40 -10.76 3.04
CA ASN A 76 2.82 -11.93 3.72
C ASN A 76 2.15 -11.59 5.06
N ASP A 77 2.22 -10.33 5.50
CA ASP A 77 1.67 -9.83 6.76
C ASP A 77 0.67 -8.72 6.45
N THR A 78 -0.62 -9.05 6.55
CA THR A 78 -1.72 -8.11 6.25
C THR A 78 -1.63 -6.82 7.07
N ILE A 79 -1.15 -6.88 8.31
CA ILE A 79 -1.07 -5.70 9.17
C ILE A 79 0.07 -4.79 8.72
N GLU A 80 1.26 -5.38 8.50
CA GLU A 80 2.42 -4.61 8.08
C GLU A 80 2.26 -4.05 6.66
N ILE A 81 1.66 -4.81 5.73
CA ILE A 81 1.41 -4.31 4.37
C ILE A 81 0.39 -3.16 4.39
N LEU A 82 -0.65 -3.24 5.23
CA LEU A 82 -1.61 -2.15 5.42
C LEU A 82 -0.90 -0.88 5.94
N LYS A 83 -0.03 -1.00 6.94
CA LYS A 83 0.76 0.15 7.43
C LYS A 83 1.57 0.80 6.32
N VAL A 84 2.19 -0.01 5.47
CA VAL A 84 2.98 0.50 4.35
C VAL A 84 2.10 1.25 3.36
N PHE A 85 0.94 0.71 2.99
CA PHE A 85 0.03 1.39 2.07
C PHE A 85 -0.56 2.66 2.68
N VAL A 86 -1.04 2.61 3.92
CA VAL A 86 -1.58 3.77 4.64
C VAL A 86 -0.53 4.87 4.77
N LYS A 87 0.70 4.54 5.15
CA LYS A 87 1.81 5.50 5.20
C LYS A 87 2.21 6.03 3.82
N ALA A 88 2.10 5.20 2.80
CA ALA A 88 2.38 5.61 1.43
C ALA A 88 1.30 6.55 0.87
N MET A 89 0.08 6.50 1.41
CA MET A 89 -1.03 7.37 1.01
C MET A 89 -0.97 8.76 1.62
N ASP A 90 -0.39 8.89 2.81
CA ASP A 90 -0.18 10.14 3.54
C ASP A 90 0.70 11.08 2.70
N LYS A 91 0.06 11.79 1.77
CA LYS A 91 0.72 12.53 0.69
C LYS A 91 1.37 13.79 1.23
N ASP A 92 0.69 14.44 2.15
CA ASP A 92 1.18 15.63 2.83
C ASP A 92 2.13 15.28 3.98
N LYS A 93 2.25 13.99 4.32
CA LYS A 93 3.10 13.47 5.40
C LYS A 93 2.72 14.09 6.73
N ASP A 94 1.44 14.44 6.90
CA ASP A 94 0.91 15.01 8.12
C ASP A 94 0.65 13.92 9.18
N GLY A 95 0.67 12.64 8.78
CA GLY A 95 0.48 11.47 9.64
C GLY A 95 -0.99 11.11 9.85
N PHE A 96 -1.90 11.77 9.14
CA PHE A 96 -3.34 11.57 9.19
C PHE A 96 -3.89 11.17 7.81
N ILE A 97 -5.12 10.68 7.80
CA ILE A 97 -5.81 10.26 6.57
C ILE A 97 -7.00 11.19 6.34
N ASP A 98 -6.99 11.87 5.20
CA ASP A 98 -8.10 12.73 4.78
C ASP A 98 -9.15 11.98 3.92
N GLU A 99 -10.27 12.66 3.64
CA GLU A 99 -11.38 12.09 2.86
C GLU A 99 -10.96 11.70 1.43
N SER A 100 -10.07 12.48 0.83
CA SER A 100 -9.58 12.27 -0.54
C SER A 100 -8.66 11.05 -0.60
N GLU A 101 -7.75 10.93 0.37
CA GLU A 101 -6.83 9.80 0.53
C GLU A 101 -7.60 8.51 0.84
N PHE A 102 -8.58 8.57 1.74
CA PHE A 102 -9.47 7.44 2.05
C PHE A 102 -10.20 6.97 0.79
N LYS A 103 -10.84 7.88 0.04
CA LYS A 103 -11.60 7.51 -1.18
C LYS A 103 -10.72 6.94 -2.28
N ALA A 104 -9.48 7.39 -2.40
CA ALA A 104 -8.53 6.86 -3.36
C ALA A 104 -8.09 5.42 -3.01
N ILE A 105 -7.83 5.13 -1.72
CA ILE A 105 -7.33 3.81 -1.34
C ILE A 105 -8.42 2.77 -1.09
N PHE A 106 -9.61 3.20 -0.66
CA PHE A 106 -10.62 2.26 -0.20
C PHE A 106 -10.95 1.17 -1.25
N PRO A 107 -11.03 1.48 -2.56
CA PRO A 107 -11.15 0.47 -3.61
C PRO A 107 -9.94 -0.47 -3.70
N PHE A 108 -8.73 0.05 -3.53
CA PHE A 108 -7.49 -0.73 -3.56
C PHE A 108 -7.44 -1.74 -2.39
N LEU A 109 -7.80 -1.31 -1.18
CA LEU A 109 -7.90 -2.21 -0.02
C LEU A 109 -8.96 -3.30 -0.24
N LEU A 110 -10.11 -2.95 -0.83
CA LEU A 110 -11.15 -3.92 -1.19
C LEU A 110 -10.70 -4.94 -2.26
N THR A 111 -9.79 -4.57 -3.16
CA THR A 111 -9.18 -5.50 -4.12
C THR A 111 -8.29 -6.54 -3.43
N HIS A 112 -7.63 -6.15 -2.33
CA HIS A 112 -6.81 -7.04 -1.52
C HIS A 112 -7.63 -7.89 -0.56
N ASP A 113 -8.58 -7.28 0.10
CA ASP A 113 -9.50 -7.93 1.03
C ASP A 113 -10.93 -7.40 0.83
N PRO A 114 -11.76 -8.14 0.09
CA PRO A 114 -13.15 -7.75 -0.15
C PRO A 114 -14.03 -7.90 1.10
N SER A 115 -13.48 -8.40 2.22
CA SER A 115 -14.20 -8.52 3.49
C SER A 115 -14.36 -7.18 4.22
N PHE A 116 -13.57 -6.16 3.85
CA PHE A 116 -13.66 -4.85 4.49
C PHE A 116 -15.07 -4.26 4.35
N PRO A 117 -15.64 -3.73 5.45
CA PRO A 117 -16.97 -3.14 5.41
C PRO A 117 -16.92 -1.84 4.61
N ARG A 118 -17.80 -1.72 3.62
CA ARG A 118 -17.98 -0.49 2.84
C ARG A 118 -18.57 0.60 3.72
N VAL A 119 -17.69 1.40 4.32
CA VAL A 119 -18.04 2.53 5.17
C VAL A 119 -17.72 3.84 4.47
N GLU A 120 -18.56 4.85 4.72
CA GLU A 120 -18.26 6.23 4.33
C GLU A 120 -17.15 6.80 5.21
N PHE A 121 -16.40 7.77 4.70
CA PHE A 121 -15.32 8.43 5.44
C PHE A 121 -15.79 8.95 6.80
N ALA A 122 -16.99 9.54 6.89
CA ALA A 122 -17.53 10.02 8.16
C ALA A 122 -17.71 8.91 9.21
N ASN A 123 -18.14 7.71 8.80
CA ASN A 123 -18.28 6.57 9.70
C ASN A 123 -16.91 5.99 10.07
N PHE A 124 -16.01 5.88 9.07
CA PHE A 124 -14.62 5.48 9.30
C PHE A 124 -13.94 6.38 10.33
N VAL A 125 -14.03 7.71 10.17
CA VAL A 125 -13.50 8.67 11.15
C VAL A 125 -14.15 8.44 12.50
N THR A 126 -15.48 8.38 12.58
CA THR A 126 -16.17 8.19 13.87
C THR A 126 -15.77 6.91 14.60
N GLU A 127 -15.45 5.83 13.87
CA GLU A 127 -15.08 4.55 14.45
C GLU A 127 -13.57 4.40 14.71
N ALA A 128 -12.73 4.97 13.86
CA ALA A 128 -11.27 4.88 13.96
C ALA A 128 -10.67 5.95 14.88
N ASP A 129 -11.23 7.16 14.89
CA ASP A 129 -10.84 8.31 15.72
C ASP A 129 -11.06 8.00 17.22
N THR A 130 -10.04 7.36 17.81
CA THR A 130 -10.08 6.89 19.19
C THR A 130 -9.71 8.04 20.13
N ASN A 131 -8.83 8.92 19.67
CA ASN A 131 -8.37 10.09 20.41
C ASN A 131 -9.37 11.28 20.37
N LYS A 132 -10.38 11.22 19.49
CA LYS A 132 -11.43 12.22 19.25
C LYS A 132 -10.89 13.57 18.82
N ASP A 133 -9.82 13.58 18.03
CA ASP A 133 -9.24 14.78 17.46
C ASP A 133 -9.94 15.23 16.15
N GLY A 134 -10.86 14.40 15.64
CA GLY A 134 -11.61 14.64 14.41
C GLY A 134 -10.86 14.25 13.14
N LYS A 135 -9.69 13.63 13.27
CA LYS A 135 -8.88 13.05 12.20
C LYS A 135 -8.62 11.57 12.52
N VAL A 136 -8.07 10.85 11.55
CA VAL A 136 -7.64 9.47 11.75
C VAL A 136 -6.15 9.40 11.47
N SER A 137 -5.37 9.10 12.50
CA SER A 137 -3.94 8.85 12.34
C SER A 137 -3.67 7.54 11.59
N ILE A 138 -2.48 7.38 11.01
CA ILE A 138 -2.05 6.12 10.36
C ILE A 138 -2.25 4.92 11.29
N ASP A 139 -1.89 5.06 12.57
CA ASP A 139 -2.00 3.98 13.55
C ASP A 139 -3.46 3.63 13.83
N GLU A 140 -4.35 4.62 13.97
CA GLU A 140 -5.79 4.42 14.15
C GLU A 140 -6.45 3.77 12.93
N ALA A 141 -6.07 4.20 11.72
CA ALA A 141 -6.54 3.61 10.48
C ALA A 141 -6.17 2.13 10.42
N VAL A 142 -4.90 1.81 10.67
CA VAL A 142 -4.38 0.44 10.67
C VAL A 142 -5.08 -0.40 11.73
N GLU A 143 -5.25 0.12 12.95
CA GLU A 143 -6.00 -0.58 14.00
C GLU A 143 -7.44 -0.85 13.59
N TRP A 144 -8.13 0.12 13.00
CA TRP A 144 -9.50 -0.04 12.54
C TRP A 144 -9.58 -1.08 11.44
N PHE A 145 -8.68 -1.06 10.46
CA PHE A 145 -8.61 -2.10 9.43
C PHE A 145 -8.30 -3.47 10.04
N CYS A 146 -7.37 -3.57 10.99
CA CYS A 146 -7.08 -4.84 11.66
C CYS A 146 -8.27 -5.39 12.46
N LYS A 147 -9.07 -4.51 13.08
CA LYS A 147 -10.30 -4.89 13.82
C LYS A 147 -11.42 -5.34 12.87
N ASN A 148 -11.49 -4.77 11.67
CA ASN A 148 -12.55 -5.02 10.70
C ASN A 148 -12.17 -6.07 9.62
N ALA A 149 -10.89 -6.36 9.44
CA ALA A 149 -10.39 -7.50 8.67
C ALA A 149 -10.83 -8.77 9.41
N LYS A 150 -11.69 -9.57 8.79
CA LYS A 150 -12.13 -10.83 9.41
C LYS A 150 -10.99 -11.85 9.36
N ASN A 151 -10.65 -12.40 10.53
CA ASN A 151 -9.93 -13.67 10.67
C ASN A 151 -10.51 -14.76 9.77
#